data_AF-A0A9P1E0U0-F1
#
_entry.id   AF-A0A9P1E0U0-F1
#
_cell.length_a   1.000
_cell.length_b   1.000
_cell.length_c   1.000
_cell.angle_alpha   90.00
_cell.angle_beta   90.00
_cell.angle_gamma   90.00
#
_symmetry.space_group_name_H-M   'P 1'
#
loop_
_entity.id
_entity.type
_entity.pdbx_description
1 polymer ?
#
loop_
_entity_poly.entity_id
_entity_poly.type
_entity_poly.pdbx_seq_one_letter_code
_entity_poly.pdbx_strand_id
1 'polypeptide(L)'
;MDLNPEFDSAVNNSVATISANINSITVLNSMNFKEWKENIMIVLGCMDLDLALRTEKLIALKDTSTLDEKREMLMWEQRSNRVSLMIMKLAILESFRSTMCDEADAKLFLGELEKRFAKNEKAESSTLLSTLVSMKYKGKENIREYILEMSHIFSKLSVLKLVL
;
A
#
# COMPACT_ATOMS: atom_id res chain seq x y z
N MET A 1 20.43 -36.56 6.66
CA MET A 1 20.44 -35.53 5.60
C MET A 1 20.60 -34.22 6.33
N ASP A 2 21.84 -33.80 6.54
CA ASP A 2 22.12 -32.55 7.25
C ASP A 2 21.94 -31.41 6.25
N LEU A 3 20.93 -30.58 6.49
CA LEU A 3 20.62 -29.40 5.71
C LEU A 3 21.75 -28.37 5.89
N ASN A 4 22.12 -27.71 4.79
CA ASN A 4 23.26 -26.80 4.75
C ASN A 4 23.02 -25.57 5.67
N PRO A 5 23.83 -25.33 6.72
CA PRO A 5 23.62 -24.23 7.67
C PRO A 5 23.69 -22.83 7.05
N GLU A 6 24.36 -22.66 5.90
CA GLU A 6 24.32 -21.40 5.15
C GLU A 6 22.96 -21.12 4.50
N PHE A 7 22.28 -22.18 4.06
CA PHE A 7 20.93 -22.07 3.49
C PHE A 7 19.91 -21.69 4.58
N ASP A 8 20.01 -22.31 5.76
CA ASP A 8 19.14 -22.00 6.89
C ASP A 8 19.37 -20.58 7.43
N SER A 9 20.62 -20.09 7.43
CA SER A 9 20.97 -18.71 7.79
C SER A 9 20.37 -17.68 6.82
N ALA A 10 20.49 -17.93 5.51
CA ALA A 10 19.93 -17.05 4.48
C ALA A 10 18.40 -16.99 4.52
N VAL A 11 17.73 -18.14 4.73
CA VAL A 11 16.27 -18.22 4.88
C VAL A 11 15.81 -17.50 6.15
N ASN A 12 16.50 -17.70 7.28
CA ASN A 12 16.14 -17.03 8.54
C ASN A 12 16.33 -15.50 8.47
N ASN A 13 17.36 -15.03 7.79
CA ASN A 13 17.56 -13.59 7.56
C ASN A 13 16.48 -13.01 6.64
N SER A 14 16.06 -13.75 5.59
CA SER A 14 14.95 -13.35 4.72
C SER A 14 13.62 -13.28 5.48
N VAL A 15 13.31 -14.27 6.31
CA VAL A 15 12.09 -14.32 7.13
C VAL A 15 12.06 -13.21 8.19
N ALA A 16 13.19 -12.95 8.86
CA ALA A 16 13.31 -11.86 9.83
C ALA A 16 13.14 -10.48 9.17
N THR A 17 13.70 -10.28 7.97
CA THR A 17 13.54 -9.05 7.19
C THR A 17 12.09 -8.86 6.74
N ILE A 18 11.43 -9.94 6.30
CA ILE A 18 10.00 -9.92 5.96
C ILE A 18 9.15 -9.57 7.19
N SER A 19 9.42 -10.17 8.35
CA SER A 19 8.68 -9.90 9.59
C SER A 19 8.87 -8.47 10.08
N ALA A 20 10.10 -7.95 10.10
CA ALA A 20 10.39 -6.58 10.51
C ALA A 20 9.70 -5.55 9.60
N ASN A 21 9.75 -5.77 8.28
CA ASN A 21 9.11 -4.90 7.32
C ASN A 21 7.58 -4.98 7.39
N ILE A 22 7.00 -6.17 7.59
CA ILE A 22 5.54 -6.33 7.78
C ILE A 22 5.05 -5.60 9.03
N ASN A 23 5.80 -5.66 10.14
CA ASN A 23 5.44 -4.97 11.38
C ASN A 23 5.52 -3.44 11.28
N SER A 24 6.25 -2.91 10.30
CA SER A 24 6.33 -1.47 10.02
C SER A 24 5.16 -0.94 9.18
N ILE A 25 4.38 -1.83 8.56
CA ILE A 25 3.24 -1.42 7.73
C ILE A 25 2.12 -0.94 8.65
N THR A 26 1.70 0.30 8.47
CA THR A 26 0.51 0.84 9.15
C THR A 26 -0.71 0.00 8.79
N VAL A 27 -1.57 -0.32 9.75
CA VAL A 27 -2.78 -1.11 9.44
C VAL A 27 -3.80 -0.23 8.72
N LEU A 28 -4.35 -0.69 7.60
CA LEU A 28 -5.38 0.03 6.85
C LEU A 28 -6.65 0.20 7.69
N ASN A 29 -7.09 1.44 7.84
CA ASN A 29 -8.34 1.84 8.45
C ASN A 29 -9.15 2.74 7.49
N SER A 30 -10.26 3.30 7.96
CA SER A 30 -11.15 4.10 7.13
C SER A 30 -10.55 5.42 6.62
N MET A 31 -9.49 5.94 7.24
CA MET A 31 -8.98 7.29 7.03
C MET A 31 -7.53 7.34 6.51
N ASN A 32 -6.76 6.26 6.59
CA ASN A 32 -5.33 6.29 6.27
C ASN A 32 -4.96 5.62 4.93
N PHE A 33 -5.92 5.41 4.02
CA PHE A 33 -5.68 4.64 2.79
C PHE A 33 -4.49 5.15 1.95
N LYS A 34 -4.31 6.46 1.87
CA LYS A 34 -3.22 7.07 1.11
C LYS A 34 -1.84 6.74 1.69
N GLU A 35 -1.65 7.01 2.97
CA GLU A 35 -0.42 6.71 3.71
C GLU A 35 -0.15 5.20 3.72
N TRP A 36 -1.21 4.41 3.94
CA TRP A 36 -1.15 2.95 3.86
C TRP A 36 -0.63 2.48 2.50
N LYS A 37 -1.21 2.99 1.41
CA LYS A 37 -0.82 2.63 0.04
C LYS A 37 0.63 3.01 -0.24
N GLU A 38 1.06 4.21 0.15
CA GLU A 38 2.45 4.64 -0.02
C GLU A 38 3.43 3.73 0.73
N ASN A 39 3.15 3.43 2.01
CA ASN A 39 3.96 2.52 2.81
C ASN A 39 4.04 1.11 2.20
N ILE A 40 2.90 0.56 1.74
CA ILE A 40 2.84 -0.73 1.06
C ILE A 40 3.69 -0.72 -0.21
N MET A 41 3.57 0.31 -1.04
CA MET A 41 4.32 0.41 -2.30
C MET A 41 5.82 0.46 -2.05
N ILE A 42 6.27 1.19 -1.02
CA ILE A 42 7.68 1.25 -0.62
C ILE A 42 8.16 -0.13 -0.17
N VAL A 43 7.43 -0.80 0.72
CA VAL A 43 7.82 -2.13 1.24
C VAL A 43 7.89 -3.17 0.12
N LEU A 44 6.88 -3.21 -0.76
CA LEU A 44 6.88 -4.14 -1.89
C LEU A 44 8.02 -3.84 -2.88
N GLY A 45 8.33 -2.57 -3.11
CA GLY A 45 9.48 -2.16 -3.92
C GLY A 45 10.82 -2.59 -3.31
N CYS A 46 11.02 -2.37 -2.00
CA CYS A 46 12.24 -2.80 -1.30
C CYS A 46 12.45 -4.32 -1.28
N MET A 47 11.39 -5.11 -1.47
CA MET A 47 11.45 -6.57 -1.51
C MET A 47 11.48 -7.15 -2.93
N ASP A 48 11.51 -6.31 -3.97
CA ASP A 48 11.36 -6.71 -5.38
C ASP A 48 10.07 -7.52 -5.65
N LEU A 49 8.97 -7.14 -4.97
CA LEU A 49 7.66 -7.80 -5.08
C LEU A 49 6.65 -6.98 -5.88
N ASP A 50 7.00 -5.77 -6.32
CA ASP A 50 6.11 -4.81 -6.97
C ASP A 50 5.87 -5.07 -8.48
N LEU A 51 6.52 -6.09 -9.06
CA LEU A 51 6.45 -6.42 -10.48
C LEU A 51 5.00 -6.58 -10.99
N ALA A 52 4.15 -7.30 -10.26
CA ALA A 52 2.75 -7.56 -10.56
C ALA A 52 1.87 -6.31 -10.46
N LEU A 53 2.31 -5.29 -9.72
CA LEU A 53 1.62 -4.00 -9.66
C LEU A 53 1.97 -3.11 -10.85
N ARG A 54 3.21 -3.23 -11.37
CA ARG A 54 3.72 -2.42 -12.49
C ARG A 54 3.39 -3.01 -13.86
N THR A 55 3.41 -4.32 -13.99
CA THR A 55 3.26 -5.02 -15.27
C THR A 55 1.91 -5.71 -15.35
N GLU A 56 1.34 -5.78 -16.55
CA GLU A 56 0.15 -6.59 -16.79
C GLU A 56 0.52 -8.07 -16.79
N LYS A 57 -0.43 -8.92 -16.38
CA LYS A 57 -0.27 -10.37 -16.44
C LYS A 57 0.07 -10.77 -17.88
N LEU A 58 1.25 -11.37 -18.07
CA LEU A 58 1.63 -11.96 -19.36
C LEU A 58 0.57 -12.99 -19.75
N ILE A 59 0.03 -12.84 -20.97
CA ILE A 59 -1.02 -13.71 -21.51
C ILE A 59 -0.55 -15.16 -21.44
N ALA A 60 -1.47 -16.04 -21.03
CA ALA A 60 -1.26 -17.45 -20.77
C ALA A 60 -0.28 -18.10 -21.76
N LEU A 61 0.73 -18.77 -21.19
CA LEU A 61 1.68 -19.61 -21.90
C LEU A 61 0.97 -20.45 -22.96
N LYS A 62 1.34 -20.24 -24.23
CA LYS A 62 1.01 -21.21 -25.29
C LYS A 62 1.96 -22.41 -25.13
N ASP A 63 1.58 -23.58 -25.62
CA ASP A 63 2.44 -24.78 -25.56
C ASP A 63 3.83 -24.56 -26.21
N THR A 64 3.94 -23.55 -27.09
CA THR A 64 5.17 -23.12 -27.75
C THR A 64 6.04 -22.15 -26.95
N SER A 65 5.65 -21.74 -25.75
CA SER A 65 6.42 -20.75 -24.97
C SER A 65 7.77 -21.28 -24.52
N THR A 66 8.76 -20.39 -24.56
CA THR A 66 10.14 -20.70 -24.20
C THR A 66 10.26 -20.97 -22.70
N LEU A 67 11.35 -21.63 -22.29
CA LEU A 67 11.63 -21.87 -20.86
C LEU A 67 11.79 -20.58 -20.07
N ASP A 68 12.31 -19.53 -20.70
CA ASP A 68 12.50 -18.22 -20.06
C ASP A 68 11.16 -17.50 -19.86
N GLU A 69 10.27 -17.51 -20.85
CA GLU A 69 8.89 -16.98 -20.69
C GLU A 69 8.12 -17.69 -19.56
N LYS A 70 8.28 -19.02 -19.46
CA LYS A 70 7.70 -19.82 -18.37
C LYS A 70 8.24 -19.39 -17.01
N ARG A 71 9.54 -19.12 -16.91
CA ARG A 71 10.18 -18.66 -15.68
C ARG A 71 9.72 -17.27 -15.29
N GLU A 72 9.63 -16.34 -16.24
CA GLU A 72 9.13 -14.98 -15.99
C GLU A 72 7.69 -14.98 -15.50
N MET A 73 6.81 -15.78 -16.12
CA MET A 73 5.43 -15.93 -15.66
C MET A 73 5.35 -16.50 -14.24
N LEU A 74 6.14 -17.53 -13.92
CA LEU A 74 6.16 -18.12 -12.57
C LEU A 74 6.69 -17.13 -11.53
N MET A 75 7.72 -16.36 -11.86
CA MET A 75 8.24 -15.30 -11.00
C MET A 75 7.18 -14.22 -10.76
N TRP A 76 6.50 -13.79 -11.82
CA TRP A 76 5.41 -12.83 -11.73
C TRP A 76 4.27 -13.35 -10.82
N GLU A 77 3.78 -14.57 -11.08
CA GLU A 77 2.62 -15.15 -10.39
C GLU A 77 2.95 -15.53 -8.93
N GLN A 78 4.03 -16.29 -8.71
CA GLN A 78 4.33 -16.83 -7.38
C GLN A 78 5.08 -15.85 -6.49
N ARG A 79 6.08 -15.14 -7.04
CA ARG A 79 6.94 -14.27 -6.24
C ARG A 79 6.29 -12.91 -6.05
N SER A 80 5.74 -12.31 -7.09
CA SER A 80 5.25 -10.95 -7.02
C SER A 80 3.75 -10.86 -6.71
N ASN A 81 2.90 -11.48 -7.52
CA ASN A 81 1.44 -11.38 -7.40
C ASN A 81 0.92 -11.98 -6.09
N ARG A 82 1.21 -13.26 -5.83
CA ARG A 82 0.74 -13.97 -4.63
C ARG A 82 1.24 -13.32 -3.33
N VAL A 83 2.54 -13.00 -3.26
CA VAL A 83 3.14 -12.46 -2.03
C VAL A 83 2.64 -11.03 -1.77
N SER A 84 2.53 -10.19 -2.79
CA SER A 84 1.96 -8.84 -2.64
C SER A 84 0.53 -8.88 -2.12
N LEU A 85 -0.31 -9.81 -2.63
CA LEU A 85 -1.66 -10.03 -2.11
C LEU A 85 -1.65 -10.43 -0.64
N MET A 86 -0.76 -11.34 -0.23
CA MET A 86 -0.66 -11.77 1.16
C MET A 86 -0.27 -10.61 2.08
N ILE A 87 0.73 -9.80 1.69
CA ILE A 87 1.18 -8.64 2.47
C ILE A 87 0.06 -7.59 2.57
N MET A 88 -0.59 -7.25 1.44
CA MET A 88 -1.69 -6.29 1.44
C MET A 88 -2.87 -6.78 2.29
N LYS A 89 -3.30 -8.04 2.15
CA LYS A 89 -4.40 -8.62 2.95
C LYS A 89 -4.05 -8.64 4.45
N LEU A 90 -2.80 -8.93 4.80
CA LEU A 90 -2.34 -8.92 6.19
C LEU A 90 -2.37 -7.50 6.78
N ALA A 91 -1.98 -6.50 5.99
CA ALA A 91 -1.96 -5.09 6.39
C ALA A 91 -3.34 -4.42 6.45
N ILE A 92 -4.43 -5.17 6.25
CA ILE A 92 -5.80 -4.68 6.39
C ILE A 92 -6.37 -5.12 7.75
N LEU A 93 -7.05 -4.21 8.45
CA LEU A 93 -7.73 -4.49 9.71
C LEU A 93 -8.76 -5.62 9.53
N GLU A 94 -8.84 -6.53 10.49
CA GLU A 94 -9.69 -7.74 10.42
C GLU A 94 -11.16 -7.42 10.08
N SER A 95 -11.70 -6.33 10.64
CA SER A 95 -13.09 -5.91 10.40
C SER A 95 -13.38 -5.52 8.94
N PHE A 96 -12.36 -5.16 8.17
CA PHE A 96 -12.48 -4.87 6.75
C PHE A 96 -12.30 -6.13 5.90
N ARG A 97 -11.50 -7.12 6.35
CA ARG A 97 -11.17 -8.33 5.58
C ARG A 97 -12.40 -9.13 5.14
N SER A 98 -13.42 -9.24 5.99
CA SER A 98 -14.66 -9.97 5.70
C SER A 98 -15.48 -9.38 4.54
N THR A 99 -15.20 -8.12 4.19
CA THR A 99 -15.92 -7.38 3.15
C THR A 99 -15.07 -7.15 1.90
N MET A 100 -13.86 -7.70 1.84
CA MET A 100 -12.96 -7.55 0.70
C MET A 100 -13.23 -8.64 -0.35
N CYS A 101 -13.10 -8.28 -1.63
CA CYS A 101 -13.16 -9.23 -2.72
C CYS A 101 -11.96 -10.18 -2.67
N ASP A 102 -12.19 -11.46 -2.97
CA ASP A 102 -11.12 -12.44 -3.11
C ASP A 102 -10.53 -12.37 -4.52
N GLU A 103 -9.85 -11.25 -4.79
CA GLU A 103 -9.19 -11.04 -6.07
C GLU A 103 -7.86 -11.81 -6.10
N ALA A 104 -7.60 -12.46 -7.23
CA ALA A 104 -6.41 -13.29 -7.45
C ALA A 104 -5.24 -12.48 -8.02
N ASP A 105 -5.50 -11.27 -8.50
CA ASP A 105 -4.50 -10.33 -9.02
C ASP A 105 -4.27 -9.15 -8.05
N ALA A 106 -3.02 -8.93 -7.68
CA ALA A 106 -2.60 -7.90 -6.73
C ALA A 106 -2.94 -6.48 -7.20
N LYS A 107 -2.83 -6.22 -8.51
CA LYS A 107 -3.11 -4.91 -9.10
C LYS A 107 -4.61 -4.64 -9.12
N LEU A 108 -5.42 -5.64 -9.48
CA LEU A 108 -6.87 -5.54 -9.41
C LEU A 108 -7.36 -5.36 -7.97
N PHE A 109 -6.78 -6.10 -7.02
CA PHE A 109 -7.09 -5.98 -5.59
C PHE A 109 -6.82 -4.56 -5.08
N LEU A 110 -5.65 -4.00 -5.39
CA LEU A 110 -5.31 -2.63 -5.01
C LEU A 110 -6.26 -1.62 -5.65
N GLY A 111 -6.60 -1.79 -6.93
CA GLY A 111 -7.55 -0.92 -7.63
C GLY A 111 -8.97 -0.96 -7.03
N GLU A 112 -9.40 -2.09 -6.49
CA GLU A 112 -10.70 -2.19 -5.81
C GLU A 112 -10.69 -1.47 -4.46
N LEU A 113 -9.58 -1.56 -3.71
CA LEU A 113 -9.39 -0.76 -2.51
C LEU A 113 -9.44 0.74 -2.83
N GLU A 114 -8.75 1.18 -3.89
CA GLU A 114 -8.77 2.58 -4.32
C GLU A 114 -10.21 3.07 -4.59
N LYS A 115 -11.00 2.31 -5.33
CA LYS A 115 -12.41 2.66 -5.59
C LYS A 115 -13.22 2.75 -4.31
N ARG A 116 -12.99 1.82 -3.37
CA ARG A 116 -13.71 1.77 -2.10
C ARG A 116 -13.40 2.97 -1.22
N PHE A 117 -12.13 3.38 -1.15
CA PHE A 117 -11.69 4.49 -0.31
C PHE A 117 -11.76 5.87 -1.00
N ALA A 118 -12.00 5.94 -2.31
CA ALA A 118 -12.19 7.21 -3.03
C ALA A 118 -13.32 8.08 -2.44
N LYS A 119 -14.38 7.46 -1.90
CA LYS A 119 -15.46 8.19 -1.20
C LYS A 119 -14.97 8.86 0.08
N ASN A 120 -14.09 8.20 0.82
CA ASN A 120 -13.53 8.73 2.07
C ASN A 120 -12.57 9.88 1.78
N GLU A 121 -11.78 9.78 0.72
CA GLU A 121 -10.87 10.87 0.29
C GLU A 121 -11.64 12.17 0.00
N LYS A 122 -12.80 12.07 -0.66
CA LYS A 122 -13.68 13.23 -0.90
C LYS A 122 -14.27 13.80 0.39
N ALA A 123 -14.67 12.94 1.32
CA ALA A 123 -15.20 13.35 2.61
C ALA A 123 -14.11 14.05 3.44
N GLU A 124 -12.91 13.47 3.52
CA GLU A 124 -11.75 14.04 4.20
C GLU A 124 -11.36 15.40 3.62
N SER A 125 -11.29 15.51 2.29
CA SER A 125 -11.03 16.79 1.60
C SER A 125 -12.06 17.86 1.99
N SER A 126 -13.34 17.48 2.06
CA SER A 126 -14.42 18.39 2.43
C SER A 126 -14.32 18.83 3.90
N THR A 127 -13.97 17.91 4.80
CA THR A 127 -13.73 18.19 6.22
C THR A 127 -12.52 19.09 6.43
N LEU A 128 -11.40 18.83 5.74
CA LEU A 128 -10.20 19.67 5.80
C LEU A 128 -10.48 21.08 5.27
N LEU A 129 -11.20 21.20 4.15
CA LEU A 129 -11.61 22.50 3.60
C LEU A 129 -12.53 23.26 4.58
N SER A 130 -13.51 22.59 5.16
CA SER A 130 -14.40 23.19 6.17
C SER A 130 -13.61 23.64 7.40
N THR A 131 -12.65 22.83 7.86
CA THR A 131 -11.75 23.17 8.96
C THR A 131 -10.93 24.41 8.61
N LEU A 132 -10.31 24.44 7.43
CA LEU A 132 -9.50 25.55 6.95
C LEU A 132 -10.28 26.87 6.85
N VAL A 133 -11.51 26.84 6.31
CA VAL A 133 -12.38 28.02 6.16
C VAL A 133 -12.93 28.50 7.51
N SER A 134 -13.16 27.58 8.45
CA SER A 134 -13.66 27.90 9.79
C SER A 134 -12.56 28.31 10.77
N MET A 135 -11.30 27.95 10.50
CA MET A 135 -10.15 28.36 11.29
C MET A 135 -10.04 29.88 11.32
N LYS A 136 -10.06 30.43 12.53
CA LYS A 136 -9.84 31.86 12.79
C LYS A 136 -8.87 32.00 13.94
N TYR A 137 -7.87 32.86 13.76
CA TYR A 137 -6.95 33.20 14.83
C TYR A 137 -7.69 33.93 15.97
N LYS A 138 -7.68 33.35 17.18
CA LYS A 138 -8.41 33.87 18.35
C LYS A 138 -7.55 34.77 19.26
N GLY A 139 -6.29 35.02 18.92
CA GLY A 139 -5.37 35.87 19.70
C GLY A 139 -4.90 35.29 21.04
N LYS A 140 -5.38 34.10 21.43
CA LYS A 140 -5.01 33.42 22.69
C LYS A 140 -3.95 32.33 22.52
N GLU A 141 -3.77 31.82 21.32
CA GLU A 141 -2.84 30.74 20.96
C GLU A 141 -1.55 31.33 20.36
N ASN A 142 -0.44 30.59 20.44
CA ASN A 142 0.81 31.01 19.84
C ASN A 142 0.66 31.13 18.31
N ILE A 143 0.98 32.31 17.75
CA ILE A 143 0.87 32.56 16.31
C ILE A 143 1.66 31.57 15.46
N ARG A 144 2.78 31.03 15.97
CA ARG A 144 3.58 30.01 15.26
C ARG A 144 2.85 28.67 15.16
N GLU A 145 2.17 28.25 16.23
CA GLU A 145 1.37 27.02 16.23
C GLU A 145 0.19 27.15 15.26
N TYR A 146 -0.49 28.30 15.29
CA TYR A 146 -1.58 28.58 14.34
C TYR A 146 -1.11 28.49 12.88
N ILE A 147 0.03 29.10 12.55
CA ILE A 147 0.59 29.05 11.18
C ILE A 147 0.98 27.61 10.80
N LEU A 148 1.60 26.86 11.71
CA LEU A 148 1.99 25.46 11.47
C LEU A 148 0.78 24.57 11.22
N GLU A 149 -0.26 24.68 12.02
CA GLU A 149 -1.48 23.89 11.88
C GLU A 149 -2.21 24.20 10.56
N MET A 150 -2.33 25.50 10.24
CA MET A 150 -2.94 25.96 9.01
C MET A 150 -2.15 25.48 7.77
N SER A 151 -0.81 25.57 7.82
CA SER A 151 0.07 25.04 6.77
C SER A 151 -0.01 23.51 6.65
N HIS A 152 -0.16 22.79 7.76
CA HIS A 152 -0.34 21.34 7.75
C HIS A 152 -1.63 20.90 7.05
N ILE A 153 -2.76 21.56 7.36
CA ILE A 153 -4.05 21.31 6.71
C ILE A 153 -3.96 21.64 5.21
N PHE A 154 -3.34 22.78 4.87
CA PHE A 154 -3.14 23.18 3.47
C PHE A 154 -2.28 22.17 2.70
N SER A 155 -1.18 21.69 3.31
CA SER A 155 -0.33 20.67 2.70
C SER A 155 -1.13 19.40 2.42
N LYS A 156 -1.91 18.89 3.37
CA LYS A 156 -2.79 17.73 3.17
C LYS A 156 -3.77 17.93 2.01
N LEU A 157 -4.43 19.10 1.94
CA LEU A 157 -5.34 19.45 0.86
C LEU A 157 -4.66 19.48 -0.51
N SER A 158 -3.42 19.99 -0.59
CA SER A 158 -2.67 20.03 -1.84
C SER A 158 -2.37 18.65 -2.41
N VAL A 159 -2.10 17.66 -1.54
CA VAL A 159 -1.86 16.27 -1.98
C VAL A 159 -3.16 15.60 -2.45
N LEU A 160 -4.33 16.06 -1.99
CA LEU A 160 -5.66 15.56 -2.41
C LEU A 160 -6.15 16.19 -3.74
N LYS A 161 -5.31 17.00 -4.41
CA LYS A 161 -5.55 17.59 -5.73
C LYS A 161 -6.89 18.34 -5.86
N LEU A 162 -7.25 19.13 -4.87
CA LEU A 162 -8.14 20.27 -5.10
C LEU A 162 -7.30 21.39 -5.73
N VAL A 163 -7.21 21.39 -7.06
CA VAL A 163 -6.90 22.63 -7.78
C VAL A 163 -8.14 23.51 -7.60
N LEU A 164 -8.00 24.57 -6.81
CA LEU A 164 -8.98 25.64 -6.71
C LEU A 164 -9.20 26.31 -8.06
#